data_AF-A0A940NCJ3-F1
#
_entry.id   AF-A0A940NCJ3-F1
#
_cell.length_a   1.000
_cell.length_b   1.000
_cell.length_c   1.000
_cell.angle_alpha   90.00
_cell.angle_beta   90.00
_cell.angle_gamma   90.00
#
_symmetry.space_group_name_H-M   'P 1'
#
loop_
_entity.id
_entity.type
_entity.pdbx_description
1 polymer ?
#
loop_
_entity_poly.entity_id
_entity_poly.type
_entity_poly.pdbx_seq_one_letter_code
_entity_poly.pdbx_strand_id
1 'polypeptide(L)'
;MREESTQLVEFHPSAISTWGAAVVFLNVLITRLGVPIPAVPVLLLAGTAVANGHLSFWHVLTAALAGALIGDGVWFAAGRMLGRRVIHALARLSAAVEAHMRKARVLFMRFGLAIVSVSKFVPGLAIITPPLMGTTRVGITLFFAWDALGIVAWATFWLLGGAIFERQLNMLLHEIRAHGWTIIDMLAVIAACYLAFRFVQRWRLQRPLSFAPVSPEQLDAMMRADKPPLVLDARPDEVKRQAPQRIPGALPLDIHSPGTVDAALLARDVVVYCVCADDVTAKTLSQQMRDKGFTRVRALRGGLDAWERRGYTVEPSTGSDYAAAPRTREKRRTLPDKRAITLRGIAPRGAVSS
;
A
#
# COMPACT_ATOMS: atom_id res chain seq x y z
N MET A 1 9.83 69.83 -20.86
CA MET A 1 8.63 68.99 -20.81
C MET A 1 8.99 67.64 -21.38
N ARG A 2 9.05 66.61 -20.54
CA ARG A 2 9.46 65.24 -20.88
C ARG A 2 8.31 64.35 -20.41
N GLU A 3 7.39 64.03 -21.31
CA GLU A 3 6.36 63.02 -21.07
C GLU A 3 6.98 61.66 -21.36
N GLU A 4 7.46 60.98 -20.31
CA GLU A 4 7.77 59.56 -20.38
C GLU A 4 6.45 58.78 -20.33
N SER A 5 6.02 58.36 -21.52
CA SER A 5 5.05 57.32 -21.75
C SER A 5 5.46 56.04 -21.01
N THR A 6 4.89 55.82 -19.82
CA THR A 6 5.00 54.55 -19.11
C THR A 6 4.06 53.58 -19.82
N GLN A 7 4.57 52.86 -20.82
CA GLN A 7 3.87 51.71 -21.38
C GLN A 7 3.72 50.68 -20.25
N LEU A 8 2.53 50.65 -19.65
CA LEU A 8 2.07 49.53 -18.86
C LEU A 8 2.09 48.31 -19.77
N VAL A 9 2.94 47.34 -19.45
CA VAL A 9 2.91 46.00 -20.04
C VAL A 9 1.49 45.45 -19.84
N GLU A 10 0.67 45.51 -20.89
CA GLU A 10 -0.62 44.82 -20.91
C GLU A 10 -0.34 43.32 -20.82
N PHE A 11 -0.46 42.77 -19.60
CA PHE A 11 -0.46 41.32 -19.41
C PHE A 11 -1.71 40.78 -20.10
N HIS A 12 -1.54 40.30 -21.34
CA HIS A 12 -2.61 39.67 -22.09
C HIS A 12 -3.24 38.56 -21.21
N PRO A 13 -4.57 38.49 -21.05
CA PRO A 13 -5.24 37.50 -20.19
C PRO A 13 -4.83 36.05 -20.47
N SER A 14 -4.37 35.76 -21.70
CA SER A 14 -3.80 34.47 -22.07
C SER A 14 -2.55 34.12 -21.26
N ALA A 15 -1.65 35.05 -20.98
CA ALA A 15 -0.42 34.78 -20.23
C ALA A 15 -0.75 34.25 -18.83
N ILE A 16 -1.62 34.94 -18.08
CA ILE A 16 -2.04 34.54 -16.73
C ILE A 16 -2.69 33.15 -16.76
N SER A 17 -3.53 32.88 -17.77
CA SER A 17 -4.17 31.57 -17.95
C SER A 17 -3.14 30.46 -18.25
N THR A 18 -2.09 30.76 -19.01
CA THR A 18 -1.04 29.81 -19.38
C THR A 18 -0.11 29.50 -18.20
N TRP A 19 0.28 30.50 -17.41
CA TRP A 19 1.13 30.27 -16.24
C TRP A 19 0.42 29.45 -15.15
N GLY A 20 -0.87 29.68 -14.91
CA GLY A 20 -1.65 28.88 -13.96
C GLY A 20 -1.83 27.42 -14.40
N ALA A 21 -2.14 27.19 -15.68
CA ALA A 21 -2.24 25.84 -16.24
C ALA A 21 -0.89 25.10 -16.23
N ALA A 22 0.21 25.80 -16.54
CA ALA A 22 1.56 25.23 -16.51
C ALA A 22 1.98 24.78 -15.10
N VAL A 23 1.65 25.57 -14.06
CA VAL A 23 1.92 25.20 -12.67
C VAL A 23 1.14 23.93 -12.29
N VAL A 24 -0.13 23.84 -12.67
CA VAL A 24 -0.95 22.64 -12.42
C VAL A 24 -0.38 21.43 -13.16
N PHE A 25 -0.04 21.57 -14.44
CA PHE A 25 0.58 20.51 -15.24
C PHE A 25 1.85 19.98 -14.55
N LEU A 26 2.78 20.87 -14.21
CA LEU A 26 4.08 20.50 -13.65
C LEU A 26 3.91 19.86 -12.27
N ASN A 27 3.06 20.44 -11.42
CA ASN A 27 2.78 19.91 -10.09
C ASN A 27 2.17 18.49 -10.17
N VAL A 28 1.16 18.30 -11.02
CA VAL A 28 0.51 16.99 -11.18
C VAL A 28 1.49 15.98 -11.77
N LEU A 29 2.27 16.35 -12.79
CA LEU A 29 3.28 15.50 -13.39
C LEU A 29 4.32 15.03 -12.36
N ILE A 30 4.93 15.96 -11.62
CA ILE A 30 5.93 15.65 -10.60
C ILE A 30 5.35 14.74 -9.50
N THR A 31 4.12 15.03 -9.07
CA THR A 31 3.41 14.21 -8.08
C THR A 31 3.19 12.78 -8.59
N ARG A 32 2.78 12.64 -9.85
CA ARG A 32 2.49 11.34 -10.49
C ARG A 32 3.75 10.54 -10.79
N LEU A 33 4.88 11.21 -11.01
CA LEU A 33 6.20 10.58 -11.07
C LEU A 33 6.71 10.08 -9.71
N GLY A 34 5.96 10.31 -8.62
CA GLY A 34 6.22 9.73 -7.30
C GLY A 34 6.95 10.67 -6.34
N VAL A 35 7.18 11.92 -6.72
CA VAL A 35 7.67 12.95 -5.79
C VAL A 35 6.52 13.33 -4.85
N PRO A 36 6.74 13.37 -3.52
CA PRO A 36 5.67 13.59 -2.54
C PRO A 36 5.26 15.06 -2.43
N ILE A 37 4.87 15.66 -3.56
CA ILE A 37 4.28 17.00 -3.60
C ILE A 37 2.76 16.84 -3.56
N PRO A 38 2.04 17.61 -2.72
CA PRO A 38 0.59 17.49 -2.65
C PRO A 38 -0.06 18.18 -3.86
N ALA A 39 -0.70 17.39 -4.74
CA ALA A 39 -1.42 17.93 -5.90
C ALA A 39 -2.81 18.50 -5.57
N VAL A 40 -3.46 17.98 -4.52
CA VAL A 40 -4.82 18.40 -4.14
C VAL A 40 -4.91 19.88 -3.75
N PRO A 41 -4.00 20.44 -2.91
CA PRO A 41 -4.03 21.87 -2.60
C PRO A 41 -3.88 22.76 -3.83
N VAL A 42 -3.00 22.39 -4.76
CA VAL A 42 -2.79 23.15 -6.00
C VAL A 42 -4.06 23.14 -6.87
N LEU A 43 -4.75 22.00 -6.98
CA LEU A 43 -6.03 21.92 -7.69
C LEU A 43 -7.15 22.69 -7.01
N LEU A 44 -7.21 22.69 -5.67
CA LEU A 44 -8.17 23.49 -4.92
C LEU A 44 -7.94 24.99 -5.19
N LEU A 45 -6.70 25.46 -5.09
CA LEU A 45 -6.33 26.86 -5.38
C LEU A 45 -6.61 27.22 -6.84
N ALA A 46 -6.33 26.32 -7.78
CA ALA A 46 -6.66 26.51 -9.17
C ALA A 46 -8.18 26.61 -9.38
N GLY A 47 -8.97 25.80 -8.67
CA GLY A 47 -10.44 25.88 -8.66
C GLY A 47 -10.97 27.22 -8.15
N THR A 48 -10.39 27.74 -7.07
CA THR A 48 -10.66 29.08 -6.52
C THR A 48 -10.34 30.17 -7.55
N ALA A 49 -9.20 30.06 -8.26
CA ALA A 49 -8.83 31.00 -9.31
C ALA A 49 -9.72 30.89 -10.56
N VAL A 50 -10.25 29.69 -10.86
CA VAL A 50 -11.26 29.49 -11.91
C VAL A 50 -12.57 30.18 -11.54
N ALA A 51 -13.04 30.06 -10.29
CA ALA A 51 -14.26 30.73 -9.81
C ALA A 51 -14.16 32.27 -9.90
N ASN A 52 -12.99 32.82 -9.62
CA ASN A 52 -12.69 34.24 -9.75
C ASN A 52 -12.49 34.73 -11.19
N GLY A 53 -12.60 33.85 -12.19
CA GLY A 53 -12.39 34.19 -13.60
C GLY A 53 -10.93 34.42 -14.01
N HIS A 54 -9.96 34.15 -13.14
CA HIS A 54 -8.54 34.31 -13.44
C HIS A 54 -7.98 33.15 -14.28
N LEU A 55 -8.56 31.95 -14.16
CA LEU A 55 -8.16 30.76 -14.91
C LEU A 55 -9.35 30.14 -15.63
N SER A 56 -9.07 29.54 -16.79
CA SER A 56 -10.07 28.77 -17.53
C SER A 56 -10.12 27.33 -17.01
N PHE A 57 -11.33 26.86 -16.65
CA PHE A 57 -11.55 25.49 -16.17
C PHE A 57 -10.98 24.44 -17.11
N TRP A 58 -11.25 24.57 -18.41
CA TRP A 58 -10.83 23.60 -19.41
C TRP A 58 -9.31 23.53 -19.58
N HIS A 59 -8.63 24.67 -19.56
CA HIS A 59 -7.16 24.70 -19.65
C HIS A 59 -6.49 24.04 -18.43
N VAL A 60 -7.02 24.29 -17.24
CA VAL A 60 -6.51 23.67 -16.01
C VAL A 60 -6.80 22.17 -15.99
N LEU A 61 -7.99 21.75 -16.40
CA LEU A 61 -8.38 20.35 -16.46
C LEU A 61 -7.53 19.56 -17.46
N THR A 62 -7.31 20.10 -18.67
CA THR A 62 -6.47 19.45 -19.69
C THR A 62 -5.00 19.42 -19.29
N ALA A 63 -4.50 20.47 -18.62
CA ALA A 63 -3.17 20.48 -18.02
C ALA A 63 -2.99 19.39 -16.96
N ALA A 64 -3.93 19.27 -16.02
CA ALA A 64 -3.92 18.22 -15.01
C ALA A 64 -4.00 16.82 -15.65
N LEU A 65 -4.85 16.67 -16.68
CA LEU A 65 -5.00 15.42 -17.44
C LEU A 65 -3.69 15.02 -18.12
N ALA A 66 -3.07 15.92 -18.87
CA ALA A 66 -1.82 15.65 -19.57
C ALA A 66 -0.68 15.29 -18.61
N GLY A 67 -0.50 16.05 -17.53
CA GLY A 67 0.54 15.79 -16.54
C GLY A 67 0.37 14.42 -15.87
N ALA A 68 -0.87 14.04 -15.55
CA ALA A 68 -1.15 12.74 -14.95
C ALA A 68 -0.97 11.59 -15.92
N LEU A 69 -1.49 11.68 -17.15
CA LEU A 69 -1.34 10.63 -18.16
C LEU A 69 0.14 10.35 -18.47
N ILE A 70 0.98 11.38 -18.53
CA ILE A 70 2.43 11.21 -18.74
C ILE A 70 3.04 10.47 -17.53
N GLY A 71 2.80 10.93 -16.30
CA GLY A 71 3.37 10.31 -15.10
C GLY A 71 2.90 8.85 -14.91
N ASP A 72 1.60 8.61 -15.05
CA ASP A 72 1.01 7.27 -14.94
C ASP A 72 1.47 6.37 -16.10
N GLY A 73 1.62 6.93 -17.31
CA GLY A 73 2.14 6.25 -18.48
C GLY A 73 3.60 5.80 -18.32
N VAL A 74 4.46 6.63 -17.72
CA VAL A 74 5.85 6.26 -17.39
C VAL A 74 5.88 5.04 -16.48
N TRP A 75 5.07 5.04 -15.42
CA TRP A 75 5.01 3.91 -14.50
C TRP A 75 4.40 2.66 -15.12
N PHE A 76 3.38 2.81 -15.95
CA PHE A 76 2.77 1.71 -16.70
C PHE A 76 3.76 1.07 -17.69
N ALA A 77 4.50 1.88 -18.43
CA ALA A 77 5.57 1.41 -19.32
C ALA A 77 6.68 0.71 -18.53
N ALA A 78 7.12 1.29 -17.41
CA ALA A 78 8.11 0.67 -16.53
C ALA A 78 7.63 -0.70 -16.01
N GLY A 79 6.36 -0.79 -15.57
CA GLY A 79 5.74 -2.05 -15.17
C GLY A 79 5.67 -3.08 -16.29
N ARG A 80 5.47 -2.63 -17.54
CA ARG A 80 5.41 -3.51 -18.71
C ARG A 80 6.77 -4.03 -19.16
N MET A 81 7.77 -3.17 -19.20
CA MET A 81 9.12 -3.51 -19.68
C MET A 81 9.91 -4.31 -18.65
N LEU A 82 9.82 -3.93 -17.36
CA LEU A 82 10.62 -4.51 -16.28
C LEU A 82 9.84 -5.53 -15.44
N GLY A 83 8.51 -5.61 -15.63
CA GLY A 83 7.66 -6.61 -15.03
C GLY A 83 7.76 -6.64 -13.50
N ARG A 84 7.97 -7.85 -12.97
CA ARG A 84 8.10 -8.07 -11.52
C ARG A 84 9.29 -7.34 -10.89
N ARG A 85 10.33 -6.93 -11.64
CA ARG A 85 11.51 -6.25 -11.06
C ARG A 85 11.18 -4.89 -10.47
N VAL A 86 10.35 -4.08 -11.16
CA VAL A 86 9.89 -2.76 -10.64
C VAL A 86 9.02 -2.93 -9.42
N ILE A 87 8.12 -3.93 -9.46
CA ILE A 87 7.23 -4.26 -8.34
C ILE A 87 8.04 -4.68 -7.10
N HIS A 88 9.03 -5.56 -7.27
CA HIS A 88 9.92 -5.97 -6.19
C HIS A 88 10.85 -4.85 -5.70
N ALA A 89 11.28 -3.94 -6.58
CA ALA A 89 12.05 -2.75 -6.17
C ALA A 89 11.19 -1.79 -5.33
N LEU A 90 9.97 -1.52 -5.76
CA LEU A 90 8.99 -0.70 -5.03
C LEU A 90 8.62 -1.32 -3.67
N ALA A 91 8.42 -2.64 -3.63
CA ALA A 91 8.16 -3.37 -2.39
C ALA A 91 9.34 -3.28 -1.40
N ARG A 92 10.58 -3.38 -1.89
CA ARG A 92 11.80 -3.25 -1.07
C ARG A 92 12.01 -1.83 -0.52
N LEU A 93 11.48 -0.80 -1.19
CA LEU A 93 11.62 0.59 -0.72
C LEU A 93 10.83 0.89 0.56
N SER A 94 9.69 0.20 0.80
CA SER A 94 8.97 0.30 2.08
C SER A 94 7.88 -0.77 2.28
N ALA A 95 7.73 -1.24 3.52
CA ALA A 95 6.60 -2.11 3.91
C ALA A 95 5.22 -1.48 3.72
N ALA A 96 5.14 -0.14 3.74
CA ALA A 96 3.94 0.59 3.38
C ALA A 96 3.54 0.34 1.92
N VAL A 97 4.49 0.42 0.98
CA VAL A 97 4.24 0.15 -0.44
C VAL A 97 3.73 -1.28 -0.62
N GLU A 98 4.38 -2.27 0.01
CA GLU A 98 3.97 -3.66 -0.02
C GLU A 98 2.53 -3.88 0.49
N ALA A 99 2.13 -3.23 1.59
CA ALA A 99 0.75 -3.25 2.08
C ALA A 99 -0.25 -2.64 1.07
N HIS A 100 0.12 -1.55 0.41
CA HIS A 100 -0.73 -0.93 -0.62
C HIS A 100 -0.79 -1.78 -1.90
N MET A 101 0.29 -2.49 -2.25
CA MET A 101 0.30 -3.45 -3.37
C MET A 101 -0.67 -4.60 -3.14
N ARG A 102 -0.70 -5.16 -1.92
CA ARG A 102 -1.67 -6.21 -1.56
C ARG A 102 -3.10 -5.70 -1.68
N LYS A 103 -3.39 -4.50 -1.14
CA LYS A 103 -4.71 -3.87 -1.29
C LYS A 103 -5.07 -3.65 -2.77
N ALA A 104 -4.12 -3.16 -3.57
CA ALA A 104 -4.30 -2.96 -5.01
C ALA A 104 -4.66 -4.26 -5.73
N ARG A 105 -3.98 -5.38 -5.41
CA ARG A 105 -4.29 -6.69 -5.98
C ARG A 105 -5.68 -7.19 -5.61
N VAL A 106 -6.06 -7.08 -4.33
CA VAL A 106 -7.41 -7.49 -3.89
C VAL A 106 -8.50 -6.66 -4.57
N LEU A 107 -8.29 -5.34 -4.66
CA LEU A 107 -9.22 -4.45 -5.34
C LEU A 107 -9.26 -4.72 -6.85
N PHE A 108 -8.12 -5.02 -7.47
CA PHE A 108 -8.06 -5.42 -8.87
C PHE A 108 -8.85 -6.70 -9.15
N MET A 109 -8.75 -7.71 -8.28
CA MET A 109 -9.53 -8.95 -8.43
C MET A 109 -11.04 -8.71 -8.35
N ARG A 110 -11.48 -7.64 -7.67
CA ARG A 110 -12.89 -7.29 -7.51
C ARG A 110 -13.41 -6.33 -8.57
N PHE A 111 -12.62 -5.32 -8.94
CA PHE A 111 -13.03 -4.21 -9.79
C PHE A 111 -12.39 -4.25 -11.19
N GLY A 112 -11.46 -5.18 -11.44
CA GLY A 112 -10.76 -5.30 -12.71
C GLY A 112 -10.07 -3.98 -13.09
N LEU A 113 -10.21 -3.58 -14.34
CA LEU A 113 -9.56 -2.39 -14.88
C LEU A 113 -10.13 -1.06 -14.34
N ALA A 114 -11.37 -1.05 -13.84
CA ALA A 114 -11.99 0.13 -13.25
C ALA A 114 -11.24 0.62 -11.99
N ILE A 115 -10.41 -0.23 -11.37
CA ILE A 115 -9.56 0.18 -10.24
C ILE A 115 -8.58 1.30 -10.62
N VAL A 116 -8.17 1.40 -11.90
CA VAL A 116 -7.29 2.46 -12.38
C VAL A 116 -7.92 3.82 -12.08
N SER A 117 -9.20 3.98 -12.35
CA SER A 117 -9.93 5.23 -12.12
C SER A 117 -10.21 5.46 -10.63
N VAL A 118 -10.73 4.44 -9.94
CA VAL A 118 -11.10 4.56 -8.51
C VAL A 118 -9.86 4.83 -7.65
N SER A 119 -8.71 4.28 -8.02
CA SER A 119 -7.48 4.44 -7.25
C SER A 119 -6.99 5.89 -7.15
N LYS A 120 -7.40 6.78 -8.07
CA LYS A 120 -7.01 8.21 -8.05
C LYS A 120 -7.44 8.93 -6.78
N PHE A 121 -8.55 8.49 -6.17
CA PHE A 121 -9.09 9.05 -4.94
C PHE A 121 -8.46 8.47 -3.67
N VAL A 122 -7.66 7.41 -3.78
CA VAL A 122 -7.05 6.73 -2.64
C VAL A 122 -5.54 7.04 -2.61
N PRO A 123 -5.06 7.81 -1.62
CA PRO A 123 -3.63 8.11 -1.48
C PRO A 123 -2.76 6.85 -1.49
N GLY A 124 -1.62 6.91 -2.17
CA GLY A 124 -0.68 5.78 -2.32
C GLY A 124 -1.12 4.70 -3.30
N LEU A 125 -2.42 4.44 -3.45
CA LEU A 125 -2.93 3.45 -4.41
C LEU A 125 -2.72 3.93 -5.85
N ALA A 126 -2.98 5.21 -6.11
CA ALA A 126 -2.85 5.80 -7.45
C ALA A 126 -1.45 5.70 -8.06
N ILE A 127 -0.39 5.63 -7.25
CA ILE A 127 1.01 5.51 -7.71
C ILE A 127 1.36 4.04 -8.01
N ILE A 128 0.73 3.10 -7.30
CA ILE A 128 1.03 1.66 -7.40
C ILE A 128 0.22 0.99 -8.50
N THR A 129 -0.98 1.51 -8.80
CA THR A 129 -1.86 0.92 -9.81
C THR A 129 -1.27 0.94 -11.23
N PRO A 130 -0.72 2.04 -11.76
CA PRO A 130 -0.15 2.05 -13.12
C PRO A 130 0.96 1.01 -13.35
N PRO A 131 2.01 0.90 -12.49
CA PRO A 131 3.05 -0.11 -12.71
C PRO A 131 2.51 -1.53 -12.52
N LEU A 132 1.56 -1.74 -11.60
CA LEU A 132 0.89 -3.03 -11.44
C LEU A 132 0.13 -3.43 -12.71
N MET A 133 -0.61 -2.49 -13.32
CA MET A 133 -1.33 -2.72 -14.58
C MET A 133 -0.37 -3.01 -15.74
N GLY A 134 0.80 -2.36 -15.76
CA GLY A 134 1.84 -2.62 -16.74
C GLY A 134 2.28 -4.10 -16.76
N THR A 135 2.30 -4.77 -15.60
CA THR A 135 2.63 -6.20 -15.50
C THR A 135 1.55 -7.15 -16.02
N THR A 136 0.36 -6.64 -16.32
CA THR A 136 -0.76 -7.42 -16.85
C THR A 136 -0.84 -7.35 -18.38
N ARG A 137 -1.67 -8.19 -18.99
CA ARG A 137 -1.93 -8.21 -20.45
C ARG A 137 -2.91 -7.12 -20.93
N VAL A 138 -3.20 -6.11 -20.11
CA VAL A 138 -4.12 -5.03 -20.48
C VAL A 138 -3.55 -4.20 -21.64
N GLY A 139 -4.36 -3.98 -22.68
CA GLY A 139 -4.00 -3.15 -23.82
C GLY A 139 -3.73 -1.68 -23.43
N ILE A 140 -2.80 -1.04 -24.12
CA ILE A 140 -2.35 0.33 -23.85
C ILE A 140 -3.52 1.32 -23.93
N THR A 141 -4.34 1.21 -24.97
CA THR A 141 -5.50 2.08 -25.21
C THR A 141 -6.53 1.97 -24.09
N LEU A 142 -6.84 0.75 -23.66
CA LEU A 142 -7.82 0.50 -22.63
C LEU A 142 -7.34 1.00 -21.25
N PHE A 143 -6.05 0.86 -20.95
CA PHE A 143 -5.45 1.46 -19.76
C PHE A 143 -5.63 2.98 -19.76
N PHE A 144 -5.19 3.66 -20.82
CA PHE A 144 -5.27 5.12 -20.89
C PHE A 144 -6.71 5.65 -20.91
N ALA A 145 -7.67 4.90 -21.46
CA ALA A 145 -9.08 5.28 -21.40
C ALA A 145 -9.62 5.30 -19.96
N TRP A 146 -9.39 4.24 -19.19
CA TRP A 146 -9.78 4.19 -17.79
C TRP A 146 -8.98 5.17 -16.93
N ASP A 147 -7.69 5.34 -17.23
CA ASP A 147 -6.83 6.29 -16.54
C ASP A 147 -7.32 7.73 -16.74
N ALA A 148 -7.58 8.13 -17.99
CA ALA A 148 -8.13 9.44 -18.32
C ALA A 148 -9.48 9.69 -17.65
N LEU A 149 -10.39 8.70 -17.66
CA LEU A 149 -11.67 8.81 -16.97
C LEU A 149 -11.50 9.10 -15.47
N GLY A 150 -10.58 8.38 -14.83
CA GLY A 150 -10.26 8.59 -13.42
C GLY A 150 -9.65 9.95 -13.14
N ILE A 151 -8.72 10.38 -13.99
CA ILE A 151 -8.05 11.67 -13.85
C ILE A 151 -9.05 12.82 -14.04
N VAL A 152 -9.91 12.76 -15.05
CA VAL A 152 -10.93 13.78 -15.30
C VAL A 152 -11.89 13.86 -14.11
N ALA A 153 -12.40 12.73 -13.63
CA ALA A 153 -13.30 12.71 -12.47
C ALA A 153 -12.62 13.28 -11.21
N TRP A 154 -11.38 12.87 -10.96
CA TRP A 154 -10.61 13.31 -9.79
C TRP A 154 -10.24 14.80 -9.87
N ALA A 155 -9.72 15.28 -10.99
CA ALA A 155 -9.34 16.68 -11.17
C ALA A 155 -10.56 17.59 -11.12
N THR A 156 -11.66 17.21 -11.79
CA THR A 156 -12.93 17.94 -11.74
C THR A 156 -13.45 18.03 -10.31
N PHE A 157 -13.43 16.93 -9.54
CA PHE A 157 -13.89 16.94 -8.15
C PHE A 157 -13.14 17.98 -7.30
N TRP A 158 -11.82 18.05 -7.40
CA TRP A 158 -11.02 19.01 -6.63
C TRP A 158 -11.12 20.44 -7.15
N LEU A 159 -11.18 20.64 -8.48
CA LEU A 159 -11.38 21.96 -9.07
C LEU A 159 -12.74 22.55 -8.68
N LEU A 160 -13.81 21.75 -8.75
CA LEU A 160 -15.15 22.17 -8.30
C LEU A 160 -15.16 22.42 -6.79
N GLY A 161 -14.48 21.59 -5.99
CA GLY A 161 -14.31 21.84 -4.55
C GLY A 161 -13.66 23.20 -4.29
N GLY A 162 -12.60 23.53 -5.01
CA GLY A 162 -11.93 24.82 -4.91
C GLY A 162 -12.80 26.02 -5.32
N ALA A 163 -13.64 25.82 -6.32
CA ALA A 163 -14.60 26.82 -6.79
C ALA A 163 -15.78 27.02 -5.82
N ILE A 164 -16.28 25.95 -5.20
CA ILE A 164 -17.41 26.02 -4.25
C ILE A 164 -16.97 26.60 -2.90
N PHE A 165 -15.79 26.20 -2.42
CA PHE A 165 -15.23 26.65 -1.13
C PHE A 165 -14.30 27.86 -1.26
N GLU A 166 -14.42 28.59 -2.37
CA GLU A 166 -13.55 29.73 -2.70
C GLU A 166 -13.47 30.74 -1.55
N ARG A 167 -14.61 31.11 -0.97
CA ARG A 167 -14.68 32.10 0.11
C ARG A 167 -13.94 31.63 1.37
N GLN A 168 -14.11 30.37 1.78
CA GLN A 168 -13.42 29.79 2.94
C GLN A 168 -11.91 29.68 2.71
N LEU A 169 -11.51 29.27 1.50
CA LEU A 169 -10.11 29.19 1.11
C LEU A 169 -9.44 30.57 1.07
N ASN A 170 -10.12 31.59 0.55
CA ASN A 170 -9.61 32.96 0.52
C ASN A 170 -9.46 33.55 1.94
N MET A 171 -10.41 33.30 2.84
CA MET A 171 -10.28 33.68 4.26
C MET A 171 -9.05 33.01 4.90
N LEU A 172 -8.87 31.70 4.70
CA LEU A 172 -7.71 30.97 5.21
C LEU A 172 -6.40 31.53 4.65
N LEU A 173 -6.34 31.81 3.35
CA LEU A 173 -5.16 32.38 2.70
C LEU A 173 -4.83 33.78 3.23
N HIS A 174 -5.86 34.60 3.50
CA HIS A 174 -5.68 35.94 4.05
C HIS A 174 -5.08 35.90 5.45
N GLU A 175 -5.60 35.03 6.32
CA GLU A 175 -5.07 34.80 7.67
C GLU A 175 -3.62 34.28 7.64
N ILE A 176 -3.31 33.36 6.73
CA ILE A 176 -1.94 32.83 6.58
C ILE A 176 -0.97 33.92 6.15
N ARG A 177 -1.37 34.75 5.17
CA ARG A 177 -0.55 35.87 4.70
C ARG A 177 -0.39 36.96 5.76
N ALA A 178 -1.41 37.19 6.60
CA ALA A 178 -1.34 38.13 7.72
C ALA A 178 -0.26 37.73 8.73
N HIS A 179 0.03 36.42 8.86
CA HIS A 179 1.13 35.90 9.69
C HIS A 179 2.49 35.85 8.95
N GLY A 180 2.59 36.41 7.74
CA GLY A 180 3.82 36.53 6.96
C GLY A 180 4.22 35.26 6.19
N TRP A 181 3.37 34.24 6.15
CA TRP A 181 3.67 32.97 5.47
C TRP A 181 3.18 32.99 4.02
N THR A 182 4.00 32.47 3.11
CA THR A 182 3.64 32.31 1.70
C THR A 182 2.99 30.95 1.42
N ILE A 183 2.34 30.82 0.25
CA ILE A 183 1.80 29.53 -0.22
C ILE A 183 2.92 28.48 -0.35
N ILE A 184 4.14 28.91 -0.68
CA ILE A 184 5.31 28.05 -0.79
C ILE A 184 5.68 27.49 0.59
N ASP A 185 5.68 28.32 1.63
CA ASP A 185 5.95 27.88 3.00
C ASP A 185 4.90 26.86 3.46
N MET A 186 3.63 27.07 3.10
CA MET A 186 2.56 26.13 3.43
C MET A 186 2.72 24.79 2.72
N LEU A 187 3.03 24.79 1.41
CA LEU A 187 3.32 23.56 0.66
C LEU A 187 4.56 22.85 1.21
N ALA A 188 5.59 23.60 1.60
CA ALA A 188 6.80 23.07 2.21
C ALA A 188 6.50 22.43 3.58
N VAL A 189 5.66 23.04 4.41
CA VAL A 189 5.23 22.46 5.70
C VAL A 189 4.40 21.20 5.48
N ILE A 190 3.46 21.19 4.53
CA ILE A 190 2.68 19.97 4.22
C ILE A 190 3.61 18.85 3.73
N ALA A 191 4.54 19.16 2.84
CA ALA A 191 5.54 18.20 2.37
C ALA A 191 6.44 17.71 3.52
N ALA A 192 6.93 18.61 4.38
CA ALA A 192 7.76 18.28 5.54
C ALA A 192 7.00 17.43 6.56
N CYS A 193 5.75 17.77 6.87
CA CYS A 193 4.87 16.98 7.74
C CYS A 193 4.61 15.59 7.15
N TYR A 194 4.37 15.49 5.84
CA TYR A 194 4.22 14.20 5.16
C TYR A 194 5.51 13.37 5.21
N LEU A 195 6.66 13.99 4.94
CA LEU A 195 7.97 13.35 5.01
C LEU A 195 8.31 12.93 6.45
N ALA A 196 8.02 13.78 7.44
CA ALA A 196 8.20 13.49 8.87
C ALA A 196 7.25 12.38 9.32
N PHE A 197 5.98 12.39 8.91
CA PHE A 197 5.04 11.30 9.15
C PHE A 197 5.55 9.98 8.56
N ARG A 198 6.04 10.02 7.31
CA ARG A 198 6.64 8.85 6.64
C ARG A 198 7.92 8.39 7.34
N PHE A 199 8.75 9.32 7.79
CA PHE A 199 9.95 9.04 8.55
C PHE A 199 9.62 8.42 9.90
N VAL A 200 8.68 9.00 10.66
CA VAL A 200 8.18 8.48 11.93
C VAL A 200 7.52 7.12 11.75
N GLN A 201 6.72 6.89 10.69
CA GLN A 201 6.21 5.55 10.37
C GLN A 201 7.36 4.58 10.14
N ARG A 202 8.36 4.96 9.35
CA ARG A 202 9.56 4.14 9.10
C ARG A 202 10.31 3.87 10.40
N TRP A 203 10.48 4.86 11.27
CA TRP A 203 11.17 4.77 12.55
C TRP A 203 10.41 3.91 13.57
N ARG A 204 9.08 4.07 13.68
CA ARG A 204 8.20 3.21 14.48
C ARG A 204 8.26 1.75 14.00
N LEU A 205 8.32 1.54 12.69
CA LEU A 205 8.53 0.23 12.06
C LEU A 205 9.99 -0.26 12.14
N GLN A 206 10.97 0.60 12.41
CA GLN A 206 12.38 0.21 12.57
C GLN A 206 12.86 0.09 14.02
N ARG A 207 12.06 0.48 15.02
CA ARG A 207 12.39 0.17 16.43
C ARG A 207 12.73 -1.33 16.55
N PRO A 208 13.94 -1.72 16.94
CA PRO A 208 14.29 -3.13 17.04
C PRO A 208 13.25 -3.78 17.94
N LEU A 209 12.51 -4.74 17.39
CA LEU A 209 11.78 -5.64 18.26
C LEU A 209 12.85 -6.44 18.99
N SER A 210 12.73 -6.55 20.30
CA SER A 210 13.60 -7.36 21.16
C SER A 210 13.57 -8.86 20.84
N PHE A 211 12.97 -9.27 19.73
CA PHE A 211 13.02 -10.64 19.23
C PHE A 211 14.29 -10.81 18.42
N ALA A 212 15.23 -11.58 18.93
CA ALA A 212 16.30 -12.11 18.09
C ALA A 212 15.65 -13.00 17.01
N PRO A 213 15.68 -12.61 15.72
CA PRO A 213 15.23 -13.50 14.67
C PRO A 213 16.06 -14.78 14.71
N VAL A 214 15.42 -15.91 14.40
CA VAL A 214 16.07 -17.22 14.39
C VAL A 214 16.55 -17.49 12.97
N SER A 215 17.81 -17.91 12.82
CA SER A 215 18.34 -18.32 11.52
C SER A 215 17.84 -19.73 11.15
N PRO A 216 17.86 -20.13 9.85
CA PRO A 216 17.51 -21.49 9.45
C PRO A 216 18.27 -22.57 10.24
N GLU A 217 19.56 -22.34 10.50
CA GLU A 217 20.42 -23.28 11.22
C GLU A 217 20.01 -23.39 12.69
N GLN A 218 19.65 -22.28 13.31
CA GLN A 218 19.14 -22.26 14.67
C GLN A 218 17.77 -22.95 14.77
N LEU A 219 16.89 -22.77 13.79
CA LEU A 219 15.61 -23.45 13.75
C LEU A 219 15.79 -24.97 13.59
N ASP A 220 16.66 -25.41 12.69
CA ASP A 220 16.98 -26.83 12.51
C ASP A 220 17.54 -27.45 13.81
N ALA A 221 18.44 -26.75 14.49
CA ALA A 221 18.93 -27.17 15.81
C ALA A 221 17.81 -27.25 16.86
N MET A 222 16.90 -26.26 16.88
CA MET A 222 15.73 -26.26 17.78
C MET A 222 14.76 -27.40 17.47
N MET A 223 14.57 -27.76 16.20
CA MET A 223 13.69 -28.87 15.78
C MET A 223 14.23 -30.24 16.19
N ARG A 224 15.55 -30.37 16.35
CA ARG A 224 16.23 -31.60 16.83
C ARG A 224 16.36 -31.68 18.35
N ALA A 225 16.02 -30.61 19.06
CA ALA A 225 16.04 -30.59 20.51
C ALA A 225 14.88 -31.41 21.11
N ASP A 226 15.03 -31.83 22.36
CA ASP A 226 14.03 -32.62 23.11
C ASP A 226 12.64 -31.92 23.19
N LYS A 227 12.62 -30.59 23.12
CA LYS A 227 11.40 -29.76 23.09
C LYS A 227 11.36 -28.90 21.83
N PRO A 228 10.89 -29.44 20.69
CA PRO A 228 10.87 -28.69 19.45
C PRO A 228 9.85 -27.53 19.51
N PRO A 229 10.18 -26.39 18.88
CA PRO A 229 9.29 -25.25 18.80
C PRO A 229 8.08 -25.58 17.94
N LEU A 230 6.98 -24.86 18.16
CA LEU A 230 5.85 -24.87 17.26
C LEU A 230 6.19 -24.03 16.03
N VAL A 231 6.24 -24.64 14.85
CA VAL A 231 6.49 -23.94 13.59
C VAL A 231 5.17 -23.55 12.94
N LEU A 232 5.00 -22.28 12.59
CA LEU A 232 3.78 -21.73 11.98
C LEU A 232 4.06 -21.13 10.60
N ASP A 233 3.28 -21.57 9.61
CA ASP A 233 3.30 -21.07 8.24
C ASP A 233 2.27 -19.95 8.06
N ALA A 234 2.76 -18.72 8.11
CA ALA A 234 1.97 -17.50 7.98
C ALA A 234 1.95 -16.94 6.55
N ARG A 235 2.37 -17.73 5.55
CA ARG A 235 2.29 -17.32 4.14
C ARG A 235 0.80 -17.15 3.73
N PRO A 236 0.46 -16.19 2.85
CA PRO A 236 -0.87 -16.08 2.28
C PRO A 236 -1.26 -17.35 1.52
N ASP A 237 -2.54 -17.69 1.54
CA ASP A 237 -3.06 -18.90 0.89
C ASP A 237 -2.77 -18.92 -0.61
N GLU A 238 -2.71 -17.76 -1.26
CA GLU A 238 -2.33 -17.66 -2.68
C GLU A 238 -0.92 -18.21 -2.93
N VAL A 239 0.02 -17.97 -2.01
CA VAL A 239 1.41 -18.40 -2.15
C VAL A 239 1.53 -19.87 -1.79
N LYS A 240 0.82 -20.33 -0.75
CA LYS A 240 0.73 -21.76 -0.39
C LYS A 240 0.20 -22.60 -1.55
N ARG A 241 -0.76 -22.09 -2.33
CA ARG A 241 -1.28 -22.76 -3.53
C ARG A 241 -0.28 -22.84 -4.69
N GLN A 242 0.61 -21.85 -4.83
CA GLN A 242 1.61 -21.80 -5.91
C GLN A 242 2.88 -22.59 -5.58
N ALA A 243 3.26 -22.62 -4.31
CA ALA A 243 4.41 -23.36 -3.79
C ALA A 243 3.95 -24.23 -2.61
N PRO A 244 3.35 -25.41 -2.89
CA PRO A 244 2.74 -26.28 -1.89
C PRO A 244 3.78 -27.10 -1.13
N GLN A 245 4.80 -26.42 -0.62
CA GLN A 245 5.89 -26.97 0.18
C GLN A 245 5.95 -26.17 1.48
N ARG A 246 6.24 -26.84 2.60
CA ARG A 246 6.34 -26.22 3.93
C ARG A 246 7.51 -26.81 4.72
N ILE A 247 7.93 -26.09 5.77
CA ILE A 247 8.87 -26.65 6.75
C ILE A 247 8.21 -27.87 7.42
N PRO A 248 8.94 -28.97 7.66
CA PRO A 248 8.39 -30.18 8.26
C PRO A 248 7.63 -29.90 9.56
N GLY A 249 6.40 -30.42 9.66
CA GLY A 249 5.54 -30.21 10.84
C GLY A 249 5.00 -28.79 11.04
N ALA A 250 5.20 -27.86 10.08
CA ALA A 250 4.67 -26.51 10.20
C ALA A 250 3.14 -26.48 10.06
N LEU A 251 2.48 -25.79 10.99
CA LEU A 251 1.01 -25.64 10.96
C LEU A 251 0.59 -24.37 10.21
N PRO A 252 -0.50 -24.41 9.44
CA PRO A 252 -1.04 -23.22 8.78
C PRO A 252 -1.51 -22.19 9.82
N LEU A 253 -1.07 -20.94 9.66
CA LEU A 253 -1.57 -19.81 10.42
C LEU A 253 -2.26 -18.81 9.48
N ASP A 254 -3.54 -18.55 9.74
CA ASP A 254 -4.23 -17.39 9.20
C ASP A 254 -4.13 -16.21 10.19
N ILE A 255 -3.28 -15.25 9.85
CA ILE A 255 -3.05 -14.05 10.65
C ILE A 255 -4.31 -13.16 10.69
N HIS A 256 -5.15 -13.21 9.65
CA HIS A 256 -6.33 -12.37 9.49
C HIS A 256 -7.61 -12.99 10.06
N SER A 257 -7.58 -14.27 10.44
CA SER A 257 -8.72 -14.91 11.11
C SER A 257 -8.98 -14.25 12.48
N PRO A 258 -10.26 -13.93 12.81
CA PRO A 258 -10.67 -13.37 14.10
C PRO A 258 -10.65 -14.38 15.26
N GLY A 259 -10.32 -15.65 15.00
CA GLY A 259 -10.32 -16.69 16.02
C GLY A 259 -9.25 -16.49 17.10
N THR A 260 -9.61 -16.77 18.34
CA THR A 260 -8.69 -16.89 19.48
C THR A 260 -7.84 -18.14 19.37
N VAL A 261 -6.57 -18.01 19.72
CA VAL A 261 -5.60 -19.11 19.72
C VAL A 261 -5.79 -19.92 21.01
N ASP A 262 -5.70 -21.25 20.91
CA ASP A 262 -5.76 -22.15 22.06
C ASP A 262 -4.67 -21.80 23.10
N ALA A 263 -5.07 -21.69 24.37
CA ALA A 263 -4.18 -21.36 25.49
C ALA A 263 -3.00 -22.35 25.61
N ALA A 264 -3.18 -23.61 25.19
CA ALA A 264 -2.11 -24.61 25.18
C ALA A 264 -0.97 -24.28 24.19
N LEU A 265 -1.27 -23.54 23.12
CA LEU A 265 -0.27 -23.14 22.11
C LEU A 265 0.48 -21.85 22.51
N LEU A 266 -0.11 -21.02 23.37
CA LEU A 266 0.50 -19.78 23.86
C LEU A 266 1.67 -20.03 24.82
N ALA A 267 1.78 -21.24 25.38
CA ALA A 267 2.82 -21.66 26.32
C ALA A 267 4.02 -22.36 25.67
N ARG A 268 4.12 -22.41 24.33
CA ARG A 268 5.27 -23.01 23.62
C ARG A 268 6.14 -21.94 22.99
N ASP A 269 7.41 -22.28 22.73
CA ASP A 269 8.24 -21.45 21.86
C ASP A 269 7.71 -21.58 20.43
N VAL A 270 7.34 -20.45 19.83
CA VAL A 270 6.74 -20.40 18.49
C VAL A 270 7.72 -19.79 17.52
N VAL A 271 7.98 -20.49 16.41
CA VAL A 271 8.72 -19.95 15.27
C VAL A 271 7.76 -19.75 14.11
N VAL A 272 7.65 -18.52 13.64
CA VAL A 272 6.75 -18.17 12.54
C VAL A 272 7.56 -17.77 11.30
N TYR A 273 7.16 -18.25 10.14
CA TYR A 273 7.73 -17.84 8.86
C TYR A 273 6.64 -17.34 7.90
N CYS A 274 7.02 -16.43 7.01
CA CYS A 274 6.15 -15.83 6.01
C CYS A 274 6.91 -15.73 4.68
N VAL A 275 6.24 -15.24 3.64
CA VAL A 275 6.77 -15.11 2.27
C VAL A 275 7.93 -14.12 2.18
N CYS A 276 8.13 -13.27 3.19
CA CYS A 276 9.04 -12.15 3.08
C CYS A 276 10.41 -12.44 3.70
N ALA A 277 11.45 -12.11 2.92
CA ALA A 277 12.84 -12.11 3.32
C ALA A 277 13.26 -10.86 4.15
N ASP A 278 12.33 -9.96 4.47
CA ASP A 278 12.60 -8.64 5.05
C ASP A 278 12.19 -8.51 6.52
N ASP A 279 13.03 -7.87 7.34
CA ASP A 279 12.86 -7.67 8.79
C ASP A 279 11.57 -6.92 9.18
N VAL A 280 11.01 -6.10 8.28
CA VAL A 280 9.81 -5.27 8.56
C VAL A 280 8.51 -6.09 8.53
N THR A 281 8.40 -7.06 7.61
CA THR A 281 7.24 -7.97 7.57
C THR A 281 7.28 -8.93 8.74
N ALA A 282 8.46 -9.46 9.08
CA ALA A 282 8.67 -10.26 10.29
C ALA A 282 8.23 -9.50 11.54
N LYS A 283 8.58 -8.22 11.65
CA LYS A 283 8.13 -7.36 12.75
C LYS A 283 6.62 -7.19 12.84
N THR A 284 5.97 -6.96 11.70
CA THR A 284 4.51 -6.76 11.64
C THR A 284 3.77 -8.03 12.05
N LEU A 285 4.25 -9.17 11.55
CA LEU A 285 3.75 -10.49 11.89
C LEU A 285 3.92 -10.78 13.39
N SER A 286 5.12 -10.58 13.95
CA SER A 286 5.37 -10.77 15.39
C SER A 286 4.48 -9.88 16.26
N GLN A 287 4.18 -8.65 15.83
CA GLN A 287 3.25 -7.79 16.55
C GLN A 287 1.83 -8.33 16.52
N GLN A 288 1.33 -8.75 15.34
CA GLN A 288 0.00 -9.36 15.21
C GLN A 288 -0.13 -10.66 16.02
N MET A 289 0.96 -11.43 16.16
CA MET A 289 0.97 -12.60 17.03
C MET A 289 0.89 -12.23 18.52
N ARG A 290 1.52 -11.14 18.95
CA ARG A 290 1.35 -10.63 20.34
C ARG A 290 -0.05 -10.14 20.62
N ASP A 291 -0.67 -9.44 19.68
CA ASP A 291 -2.05 -8.97 19.81
C ASP A 291 -3.01 -10.17 19.96
N LYS A 292 -2.62 -11.35 19.44
CA LYS A 292 -3.30 -12.65 19.63
C LYS A 292 -2.87 -13.42 20.91
N GLY A 293 -2.06 -12.83 21.78
CA GLY A 293 -1.69 -13.37 23.09
C GLY A 293 -0.40 -14.20 23.12
N PHE A 294 0.33 -14.34 22.01
CA PHE A 294 1.58 -15.11 22.03
C PHE A 294 2.71 -14.34 22.72
N THR A 295 3.35 -14.96 23.72
CA THR A 295 4.41 -14.32 24.52
C THR A 295 5.82 -14.67 24.04
N ARG A 296 6.00 -15.82 23.38
CA ARG A 296 7.31 -16.35 22.95
C ARG A 296 7.35 -16.66 21.45
N VAL A 297 7.31 -15.60 20.63
CA VAL A 297 7.34 -15.70 19.16
C VAL A 297 8.69 -15.24 18.60
N ARG A 298 9.27 -16.05 17.72
CA ARG A 298 10.46 -15.68 16.94
C ARG A 298 10.17 -15.81 15.45
N ALA A 299 10.64 -14.86 14.66
CA ALA A 299 10.51 -14.93 13.21
C ALA A 299 11.70 -15.67 12.59
N LEU A 300 11.44 -16.56 11.62
CA LEU A 300 12.49 -17.20 10.83
C LEU A 300 13.06 -16.20 9.81
N ARG A 301 14.37 -15.93 9.92
CA ARG A 301 15.05 -15.01 9.00
C ARG A 301 15.07 -15.59 7.59
N GLY A 302 14.58 -14.83 6.62
CA GLY A 302 14.59 -15.21 5.21
C GLY A 302 13.50 -16.21 4.78
N GLY A 303 12.63 -16.64 5.70
CA GLY A 303 11.47 -17.49 5.39
C GLY A 303 11.81 -18.88 4.83
N LEU A 304 10.86 -19.44 4.06
CA LEU A 304 11.01 -20.77 3.45
C LEU A 304 12.16 -20.80 2.41
N ASP A 305 12.33 -19.73 1.62
CA ASP A 305 13.39 -19.65 0.61
C ASP A 305 14.79 -19.73 1.22
N ALA A 306 14.99 -19.21 2.44
CA ALA A 306 16.27 -19.33 3.14
C ALA A 306 16.48 -20.74 3.71
N TRP A 307 15.41 -21.39 4.16
CA TRP A 307 15.43 -22.79 4.61
C TRP A 307 15.82 -23.74 3.46
N GLU A 308 15.17 -23.59 2.29
CA GLU A 308 15.45 -24.40 1.10
C GLU A 308 16.84 -24.16 0.54
N ARG A 309 17.31 -22.90 0.50
CA ARG A 309 18.68 -22.57 0.03
C ARG A 309 19.78 -23.22 0.87
N ARG A 310 19.50 -23.56 2.12
CA ARG A 310 20.43 -24.31 2.99
C ARG A 310 20.33 -25.82 2.82
N GLY A 311 19.47 -26.31 1.93
CA GLY A 311 19.30 -27.73 1.63
C GLY A 311 18.49 -28.49 2.67
N TYR A 312 17.77 -27.78 3.56
CA TYR A 312 16.91 -28.44 4.54
C TYR A 312 15.65 -29.02 3.88
N THR A 313 15.13 -30.10 4.48
CA THR A 313 13.97 -30.83 3.94
C THR A 313 12.70 -29.99 4.02
N VAL A 314 11.81 -30.19 3.04
CA VAL A 314 10.47 -29.59 2.99
C VAL A 314 9.44 -30.69 2.77
N GLU A 315 8.25 -30.50 3.35
CA GLU A 315 7.13 -31.41 3.20
C GLU A 315 6.12 -30.86 2.18
N PRO A 316 5.54 -31.71 1.32
CA PRO A 316 4.43 -31.30 0.47
C PRO A 316 3.22 -30.97 1.35
N SER A 317 2.60 -29.84 1.04
CA SER A 317 1.47 -29.29 1.78
C SER A 317 0.18 -29.70 1.05
N THR A 318 -0.62 -30.60 1.61
CA THR A 318 -1.82 -31.14 0.94
C THR A 318 -2.97 -30.11 0.95
N GLY A 319 -3.83 -30.15 -0.08
CA GLY A 319 -4.95 -29.20 -0.20
C GLY A 319 -5.97 -29.24 0.94
N SER A 320 -6.05 -30.35 1.69
CA SER A 320 -6.91 -30.47 2.88
C SER A 320 -6.41 -29.65 4.06
N ASP A 321 -5.10 -29.39 4.14
CA ASP A 321 -4.49 -28.63 5.24
C ASP A 321 -4.78 -27.12 5.15
N TYR A 322 -5.26 -26.65 3.99
CA TYR A 322 -5.57 -25.24 3.70
C TYR A 322 -6.98 -25.06 3.14
N ALA A 323 -7.89 -26.01 3.38
CA ALA A 323 -9.28 -25.90 2.95
C ALA A 323 -9.91 -24.67 3.61
N ALA A 324 -10.09 -23.61 2.82
CA ALA A 324 -10.79 -22.41 3.23
C ALA A 324 -12.18 -22.79 3.74
N ALA A 325 -12.57 -22.25 4.89
CA ALA A 325 -13.98 -22.22 5.27
C ALA A 325 -14.78 -21.64 4.09
N PRO A 326 -15.91 -22.26 3.68
CA PRO A 326 -16.71 -21.71 2.60
C PRO A 326 -17.03 -20.25 2.91
N ARG A 327 -16.80 -19.35 1.95
CA ARG A 327 -17.22 -17.95 2.05
C ARG A 327 -18.75 -17.91 2.06
N THR A 328 -19.36 -18.05 3.23
CA THR A 328 -20.80 -17.91 3.37
C THR A 328 -21.18 -16.45 3.22
N ARG A 329 -21.87 -16.21 2.11
CA ARG A 329 -22.67 -15.04 1.82
C ARG A 329 -23.62 -14.80 3.01
N GLU A 330 -23.59 -13.57 3.50
CA GLU A 330 -24.40 -13.03 4.58
C GLU A 330 -25.87 -13.50 4.52
N LYS A 331 -26.31 -14.25 5.54
CA LYS A 331 -27.73 -14.35 5.93
C LYS A 331 -27.85 -14.51 7.45
N ARG A 332 -28.68 -13.64 8.00
CA ARG A 332 -28.97 -13.41 9.42
C ARG A 332 -29.73 -14.60 10.05
N ARG A 333 -29.44 -14.91 11.33
CA ARG A 333 -30.12 -15.82 12.30
C ARG A 333 -29.96 -17.34 11.98
N THR A 334 -29.54 -18.26 12.86
CA THR A 334 -29.58 -18.48 14.33
C THR A 334 -28.46 -19.48 14.71
N LEU A 335 -27.89 -19.41 15.93
CA LEU A 335 -27.05 -20.47 16.52
C LEU A 335 -27.87 -21.74 16.84
N PRO A 336 -27.28 -22.92 17.12
CA PRO A 336 -25.88 -23.34 16.96
C PRO A 336 -25.76 -24.65 16.15
N ASP A 337 -24.93 -24.70 15.11
CA ASP A 337 -24.50 -25.99 14.55
C ASP A 337 -23.00 -26.02 14.27
N LYS A 338 -22.41 -27.12 14.74
CA LYS A 338 -21.00 -27.45 14.78
C LYS A 338 -20.51 -27.69 13.35
N ARG A 339 -19.58 -26.87 12.83
CA ARG A 339 -18.55 -27.23 11.80
C ARG A 339 -17.83 -25.99 11.26
N ALA A 340 -17.05 -25.32 12.10
CA ALA A 340 -15.91 -24.50 11.67
C ALA A 340 -14.69 -24.90 12.52
N ILE A 341 -13.62 -25.33 11.85
CA ILE A 341 -12.48 -26.03 12.45
C ILE A 341 -11.58 -25.03 13.21
N THR A 342 -11.72 -25.01 14.53
CA THR A 342 -10.66 -24.64 15.48
C THR A 342 -9.77 -25.87 15.71
N LEU A 343 -8.45 -25.66 15.62
CA LEU A 343 -7.33 -26.61 15.77
C LEU A 343 -7.67 -27.94 16.47
N ARG A 344 -7.73 -29.04 15.70
CA ARG A 344 -7.65 -30.42 16.22
C ARG A 344 -6.36 -31.04 15.71
N GLY A 345 -5.55 -31.61 16.61
CA GLY A 345 -4.43 -32.46 16.21
C GLY A 345 -3.28 -32.67 17.19
N ILE A 346 -3.51 -32.80 18.50
CA ILE A 346 -2.58 -33.55 19.37
C ILE A 346 -3.42 -34.44 20.29
N ALA A 347 -3.57 -35.72 19.90
CA ALA A 347 -3.89 -36.76 20.86
C ALA A 347 -2.58 -37.09 21.62
N PRO A 348 -2.58 -37.23 22.96
CA PRO A 348 -1.39 -37.67 23.68
C PRO A 348 -1.06 -39.11 23.31
N ARG A 349 0.22 -39.38 22.98
CA ARG A 349 0.76 -40.74 23.01
C ARG A 349 0.93 -41.17 24.47
N GLY A 350 0.26 -42.25 24.85
CA GLY A 350 0.42 -42.99 26.11
C GLY A 350 -0.80 -43.91 26.28
N ALA A 351 -0.73 -45.21 26.49
CA ALA A 351 0.36 -46.08 26.89
C ALA A 351 0.17 -47.51 26.30
N VAL A 352 1.27 -48.21 26.10
CA VAL A 352 1.34 -49.67 26.01
C VAL A 352 1.54 -50.23 27.43
N SER A 353 1.14 -51.49 27.63
CA SER A 353 1.11 -52.36 28.82
C SER A 353 -0.20 -52.24 29.61
N SER A 354 -1.00 -53.30 29.79
CA SER A 354 -0.72 -54.75 29.80
C SER A 354 -1.95 -55.56 29.46
#